data_AF-A0A6L8M2C6-F1
#
_entry.id   AF-A0A6L8M2C6-F1
#
_cell.length_a   1.000
_cell.length_b   1.000
_cell.length_c   1.000
_cell.angle_alpha   90.00
_cell.angle_beta   90.00
_cell.angle_gamma   90.00
#
_symmetry.space_group_name_H-M   'P 1'
#
loop_
_entity.id
_entity.type
_entity.pdbx_description
1 polymer ?
#
loop_
_entity_poly.entity_id
_entity_poly.type
_entity_poly.pdbx_seq_one_letter_code
_entity_poly.pdbx_strand_id
1 'polypeptide(L)'
;MTSEVYPLTSKLVSETQRKLVDMVVSWSFISAGPPFEAQKYDGTPIRYQGIEFAGSPQQVFWSGYIEPYLENHSLKILEQVGKTAYECDVSIESATQECRSALNGMIAKVYRHMADVDSRLMGNGFQPAPKRCVLGHVSRMEKIISGHTLIIKKKYENISKTQGSSNVTNNFNAPIENVQAGNNNSLINVKSSSSKSLGQWLMDNIVSVVLTGVVSGLLVLWLAGWLGFGG
;
A
#
# COMPACT_ATOMS: atom_id res chain seq x y z
N MET A 1 2.66 -23.17 13.05
CA MET A 1 1.20 -23.04 12.89
C MET A 1 0.95 -21.86 11.97
N THR A 2 -0.04 -21.95 11.08
CA THR A 2 -0.48 -20.83 10.24
C THR A 2 -1.71 -20.20 10.89
N SER A 3 -1.76 -18.88 10.96
CA SER A 3 -2.89 -18.12 11.49
C SER A 3 -4.14 -18.30 10.63
N GLU A 4 -5.31 -18.07 11.22
CA GLU A 4 -6.59 -18.12 10.51
C GLU A 4 -6.71 -17.04 9.41
N VAL A 5 -5.90 -15.98 9.49
CA VAL A 5 -5.80 -14.92 8.48
C VAL A 5 -4.90 -15.31 7.31
N TYR A 6 -4.15 -16.41 7.42
CA TYR A 6 -3.20 -16.84 6.38
C TYR A 6 -3.82 -17.05 4.99
N PRO A 7 -5.02 -17.62 4.82
CA PRO A 7 -5.64 -17.74 3.49
C PRO A 7 -5.83 -16.39 2.79
N LEU A 8 -6.22 -15.34 3.54
CA LEU A 8 -6.30 -13.98 3.03
C LEU A 8 -4.92 -13.47 2.61
N THR A 9 -3.93 -13.62 3.49
CA THR A 9 -2.53 -13.23 3.23
C THR A 9 -2.01 -13.87 1.94
N SER A 10 -2.16 -15.19 1.81
CA SER A 10 -1.70 -15.95 0.66
C SER A 10 -2.36 -15.48 -0.65
N LYS A 11 -3.67 -15.22 -0.62
CA LYS A 11 -4.41 -14.69 -1.77
C LYS A 11 -3.87 -13.31 -2.18
N LEU A 12 -3.81 -12.36 -1.25
CA LEU A 12 -3.36 -10.99 -1.54
C LEU A 12 -1.92 -10.95 -2.08
N VAL A 13 -1.02 -11.73 -1.47
CA VAL A 13 0.38 -11.83 -1.89
C VAL A 13 0.50 -12.48 -3.27
N SER A 14 -0.21 -13.58 -3.53
CA SER A 14 -0.12 -14.28 -4.83
C SER A 14 -0.70 -13.48 -5.99
N GLU A 15 -1.82 -12.78 -5.79
CA GLU A 15 -2.41 -11.87 -6.78
C GLU A 15 -1.47 -10.70 -7.09
N THR A 16 -0.87 -10.10 -6.06
CA THR A 16 0.11 -9.02 -6.21
C THR A 16 1.37 -9.51 -6.91
N GLN A 17 1.90 -10.67 -6.50
CA GLN A 17 3.07 -11.28 -7.12
C GLN A 17 2.84 -11.47 -8.63
N ARG A 18 1.68 -12.00 -9.03
CA ARG A 18 1.34 -12.20 -10.44
C ARG A 18 1.39 -10.89 -11.21
N LYS A 19 0.71 -9.85 -10.73
CA LYS A 19 0.68 -8.53 -11.36
C LYS A 19 2.09 -7.93 -11.52
N LEU A 20 2.91 -8.00 -10.48
CA LEU A 20 4.27 -7.46 -10.52
C LEU A 20 5.19 -8.27 -11.44
N VAL A 21 5.04 -9.59 -11.48
CA VAL A 21 5.78 -10.43 -12.42
C VAL A 21 5.34 -10.13 -13.85
N ASP A 22 4.05 -9.97 -14.13
CA ASP A 22 3.54 -9.62 -15.47
C ASP A 22 4.11 -8.27 -15.93
N MET A 23 4.16 -7.28 -15.04
CA MET A 23 4.80 -5.97 -15.29
C MET A 23 6.31 -6.05 -15.54
N VAL A 24 7.00 -7.04 -14.99
CA VAL A 24 8.42 -7.28 -15.23
C VAL A 24 8.61 -8.01 -16.56
N VAL A 25 7.79 -9.02 -16.82
CA VAL A 25 7.83 -9.82 -18.06
C VAL A 25 7.49 -8.97 -19.28
N SER A 26 6.63 -7.96 -19.17
CA SER A 26 6.31 -7.07 -20.29
C SER A 26 7.55 -6.38 -20.88
N TRP A 27 8.61 -6.16 -20.09
CA TRP A 27 9.87 -5.59 -20.58
C TRP A 27 10.59 -6.48 -21.59
N SER A 28 10.28 -7.78 -21.62
CA SER A 28 10.83 -8.67 -22.65
C SER A 28 10.44 -8.26 -24.08
N PHE A 29 9.40 -7.44 -24.24
CA PHE A 29 8.93 -6.94 -25.53
C PHE A 29 9.56 -5.60 -25.95
N ILE A 30 10.52 -5.05 -25.20
CA ILE A 30 11.16 -3.77 -25.52
C ILE A 30 11.79 -3.74 -26.93
N SER A 31 12.27 -4.89 -27.41
CA SER A 31 12.89 -5.04 -28.74
C SER A 31 11.96 -5.68 -29.79
N ALA A 32 10.66 -5.81 -29.52
CA ALA A 32 9.73 -6.58 -30.37
C ALA A 32 9.25 -5.84 -31.64
N GLY A 33 9.65 -4.59 -31.85
CA GLY A 33 9.29 -3.77 -33.02
C GLY A 33 8.32 -2.63 -32.69
N PRO A 34 7.09 -2.91 -32.21
CA PRO A 34 6.17 -1.88 -31.74
C PRO A 34 6.76 -1.07 -30.57
N PRO A 35 6.30 0.17 -30.33
CA PRO A 35 6.68 0.93 -29.14
C PRO A 35 6.34 0.15 -27.87
N PHE A 36 7.35 -0.07 -27.03
CA PHE A 36 7.15 -0.57 -25.68
C PHE A 36 6.65 0.55 -24.79
N GLU A 37 5.59 0.24 -24.04
CA GLU A 37 4.99 1.15 -23.08
C GLU A 37 4.89 0.49 -21.70
N ALA A 38 5.31 1.22 -20.68
CA ALA A 38 5.10 0.89 -19.29
C ALA A 38 4.83 2.18 -18.49
N GLN A 39 4.50 2.03 -17.22
CA GLN A 39 4.28 3.16 -16.33
C GLN A 39 5.13 2.99 -15.08
N LYS A 40 5.71 4.08 -14.60
CA LYS A 40 6.28 4.14 -13.25
C LYS A 40 5.16 4.23 -12.21
N TYR A 41 5.52 3.93 -10.97
CA TYR A 41 4.56 3.99 -9.86
C TYR A 41 3.91 5.37 -9.66
N ASP A 42 4.65 6.45 -9.96
CA ASP A 42 4.16 7.83 -9.90
C ASP A 42 3.26 8.23 -11.07
N GLY A 43 2.98 7.30 -11.99
CA GLY A 43 2.17 7.53 -13.18
C GLY A 43 2.97 7.99 -14.40
N THR A 44 4.27 8.30 -14.25
CA THR A 44 5.12 8.74 -15.36
C THR A 44 5.21 7.65 -16.43
N PRO A 45 4.89 7.95 -17.70
CA PRO A 45 4.99 6.97 -18.77
C PRO A 45 6.46 6.65 -19.10
N ILE A 46 6.73 5.38 -19.38
CA ILE A 46 7.99 4.89 -19.94
C ILE A 46 7.68 4.44 -21.36
N ARG A 47 8.40 5.00 -22.34
CA ARG A 47 8.22 4.66 -23.76
C ARG A 47 9.57 4.44 -24.43
N TYR A 48 9.70 3.31 -25.12
CA TYR A 48 10.90 2.96 -25.88
C TYR A 48 10.51 2.39 -27.25
N GLN A 49 11.25 2.74 -28.29
CA GLN A 49 11.05 2.21 -29.63
C GLN A 49 12.38 2.19 -30.38
N GLY A 50 12.67 1.08 -31.06
CA GLY A 50 13.85 0.98 -31.94
C GLY A 50 15.19 1.11 -31.19
N ILE A 51 15.22 0.81 -29.89
CA ILE A 51 16.43 0.85 -29.07
C ILE A 51 16.72 -0.52 -28.46
N GLU A 52 18.00 -0.75 -28.16
CA GLU A 52 18.43 -1.93 -27.43
C GLU A 52 18.21 -1.76 -25.92
N PHE A 53 18.07 -2.89 -25.22
CA PHE A 53 18.02 -2.91 -23.75
C PHE A 53 19.44 -2.74 -23.17
N ALA A 54 20.02 -1.55 -23.30
CA ALA A 54 21.35 -1.23 -22.81
C ALA A 54 21.46 0.25 -22.41
N GLY A 55 22.23 0.55 -21.37
CA GLY A 55 22.36 1.92 -20.86
C GLY A 55 21.09 2.39 -20.14
N SER A 56 20.44 3.44 -20.64
CA SER A 56 19.29 4.08 -19.97
C SER A 56 18.10 3.13 -19.74
N PRO A 57 17.61 2.33 -20.72
CA PRO A 57 16.53 1.35 -20.49
C PRO A 57 16.84 0.36 -19.37
N GLN A 58 18.05 -0.18 -19.35
CA GLN A 58 18.48 -1.10 -18.30
C GLN A 58 18.55 -0.38 -16.94
N GLN A 59 19.04 0.86 -16.91
CA GLN A 59 19.08 1.65 -15.68
C GLN A 59 17.68 1.92 -15.14
N VAL A 60 16.72 2.32 -15.98
CA VAL A 60 15.33 2.56 -15.57
C VAL A 60 14.70 1.28 -15.04
N PHE A 61 14.92 0.14 -15.71
CA PHE A 61 14.41 -1.15 -15.28
C PHE A 61 14.88 -1.53 -13.86
N TRP A 62 16.16 -1.32 -13.55
CA TRP A 62 16.76 -1.68 -12.25
C TRP A 62 16.70 -0.59 -11.19
N SER A 63 16.36 0.65 -11.55
CA SER A 63 16.47 1.81 -10.65
C SER A 63 15.12 2.50 -10.49
N GLY A 64 14.29 1.97 -9.59
CA GLY A 64 13.05 2.62 -9.16
C GLY A 64 11.84 2.32 -10.05
N TYR A 65 11.91 1.29 -10.90
CA TYR A 65 10.74 0.81 -11.61
C TYR A 65 9.87 -0.05 -10.70
N ILE A 66 10.37 -1.18 -10.19
CA ILE A 66 9.56 -2.12 -9.40
C ILE A 66 9.53 -1.79 -7.91
N GLU A 67 10.57 -1.15 -7.39
CA GLU A 67 10.74 -0.91 -5.94
C GLU A 67 9.54 -0.21 -5.32
N PRO A 68 9.02 0.91 -5.89
CA PRO A 68 7.91 1.62 -5.26
C PRO A 68 6.60 0.81 -5.26
N TYR A 69 6.39 -0.02 -6.30
CA TYR A 69 5.25 -0.92 -6.33
C TYR A 69 5.35 -1.99 -5.22
N LEU A 70 6.51 -2.64 -5.10
CA LEU A 70 6.75 -3.64 -4.06
C LEU A 70 6.51 -3.06 -2.67
N GLU A 71 7.07 -1.89 -2.38
CA GLU A 71 6.94 -1.24 -1.08
C GLU A 71 5.48 -0.93 -0.74
N ASN A 72 4.78 -0.23 -1.64
CA ASN A 72 3.42 0.22 -1.40
C ASN A 72 2.42 -0.94 -1.33
N HIS A 73 2.52 -1.93 -2.23
CA HIS A 73 1.66 -3.11 -2.15
C HIS A 73 1.90 -3.90 -0.87
N SER A 74 3.16 -4.05 -0.46
CA SER A 74 3.49 -4.73 0.79
C SER A 74 2.92 -4.03 2.02
N LEU A 75 3.00 -2.70 2.06
CA LEU A 75 2.39 -1.90 3.12
C LEU A 75 0.87 -2.10 3.19
N LYS A 76 0.18 -1.99 2.04
CA LYS A 76 -1.28 -2.19 1.96
C LYS A 76 -1.70 -3.58 2.42
N ILE A 77 -0.97 -4.62 2.02
CA ILE A 77 -1.25 -5.99 2.44
C ILE A 77 -1.04 -6.14 3.96
N LEU A 78 0.06 -5.60 4.51
CA LEU A 78 0.30 -5.62 5.95
C LEU A 78 -0.78 -4.88 6.74
N GLU A 79 -1.24 -3.72 6.26
CA GLU A 79 -2.33 -2.96 6.87
C GLU A 79 -3.63 -3.75 6.89
N GLN A 80 -3.98 -4.38 5.77
CA GLN A 80 -5.18 -5.19 5.63
C GLN A 80 -5.12 -6.43 6.53
N VAL A 81 -4.01 -7.15 6.54
CA VAL A 81 -3.81 -8.33 7.39
C VAL A 81 -3.85 -7.94 8.87
N GLY A 82 -3.15 -6.88 9.27
CA GLY A 82 -3.17 -6.39 10.64
C GLY A 82 -4.58 -5.97 11.08
N LYS A 83 -5.33 -5.32 10.19
CA LYS A 83 -6.72 -4.93 10.45
C LYS A 83 -7.61 -6.15 10.66
N THR A 84 -7.58 -7.12 9.73
CA THR A 84 -8.40 -8.32 9.81
C THR A 84 -8.03 -9.16 11.03
N ALA A 85 -6.75 -9.28 11.36
CA ALA A 85 -6.33 -9.98 12.57
C ALA A 85 -6.89 -9.31 13.83
N TYR A 86 -6.88 -7.98 13.91
CA TYR A 86 -7.48 -7.24 15.02
C TYR A 86 -8.99 -7.44 15.10
N GLU A 87 -9.70 -7.34 13.98
CA GLU A 87 -11.16 -7.48 13.92
C GLU A 87 -11.65 -8.89 14.25
N CYS A 88 -10.85 -9.92 13.97
CA CYS A 88 -11.16 -11.32 14.23
C CYS A 88 -10.57 -11.86 15.54
N ASP A 89 -10.00 -10.99 16.40
CA ASP A 89 -9.33 -11.39 17.66
C ASP A 89 -8.21 -12.43 17.46
N VAL A 90 -7.50 -12.34 16.33
CA VAL A 90 -6.32 -13.16 16.01
C VAL A 90 -5.06 -12.41 16.42
N SER A 91 -4.06 -13.15 16.90
CA SER A 91 -2.75 -12.59 17.26
C SER A 91 -2.14 -11.76 16.12
N ILE A 92 -2.05 -10.44 16.33
CA ILE A 92 -1.40 -9.49 15.41
C ILE A 92 0.04 -9.89 15.13
N GLU A 93 0.76 -10.36 16.15
CA GLU A 93 2.15 -10.77 16.00
C GLU A 93 2.28 -11.93 15.02
N SER A 94 1.47 -12.99 15.21
CA SER A 94 1.50 -14.16 14.33
C SER A 94 1.10 -13.78 12.90
N ALA A 95 -0.01 -13.05 12.75
CA ALA A 95 -0.55 -12.68 11.44
C ALA A 95 0.43 -11.79 10.65
N THR A 96 1.02 -10.78 11.30
CA THR A 96 1.96 -9.85 10.63
C THR A 96 3.31 -10.51 10.33
N GLN A 97 3.78 -11.44 11.17
CA GLN A 97 5.01 -12.20 10.93
C GLN A 97 4.87 -13.20 9.77
N GLU A 98 3.71 -13.86 9.67
CA GLU A 98 3.38 -14.72 8.54
C GLU A 98 3.28 -13.91 7.24
N CYS A 99 2.59 -12.77 7.30
CA CYS A 99 2.48 -11.84 6.18
C CYS A 99 3.86 -11.36 5.70
N ARG A 100 4.73 -10.95 6.62
CA ARG A 100 6.12 -10.57 6.31
C ARG A 100 6.87 -11.69 5.58
N SER A 101 6.74 -12.92 6.07
CA SER A 101 7.41 -14.08 5.46
C SER A 101 6.90 -14.34 4.03
N ALA A 102 5.59 -14.26 3.82
CA ALA A 102 4.98 -14.39 2.49
C ALA A 102 5.42 -13.27 1.53
N LEU A 103 5.47 -12.02 2.01
CA LEU A 103 5.93 -10.87 1.24
C LEU A 103 7.40 -10.97 0.85
N ASN A 104 8.28 -11.44 1.75
CA ASN A 104 9.69 -11.69 1.42
C ASN A 104 9.82 -12.73 0.30
N GLY A 105 9.00 -13.79 0.34
CA GLY A 105 8.91 -14.78 -0.73
C GLY A 105 8.50 -14.18 -2.07
N MET A 106 7.49 -13.28 -2.07
CA MET A 106 7.07 -12.54 -3.26
C MET A 106 8.18 -11.64 -3.80
N ILE A 107 8.82 -10.83 -2.96
CA ILE A 107 9.94 -9.95 -3.34
C ILE A 107 11.05 -10.73 -4.03
N ALA A 108 11.48 -11.82 -3.40
CA ALA A 108 12.56 -12.63 -3.93
C ALA A 108 12.20 -13.25 -5.29
N LYS A 109 10.93 -13.58 -5.54
CA LYS A 109 10.46 -14.05 -6.85
C LYS A 109 10.44 -12.93 -7.88
N VAL A 110 9.90 -11.76 -7.55
CA VAL A 110 9.84 -10.61 -8.46
C VAL A 110 11.25 -10.21 -8.92
N TYR A 111 12.21 -10.06 -8.01
CA TYR A 111 13.58 -9.74 -8.41
C TYR A 111 14.27 -10.86 -9.21
N ARG A 112 14.01 -12.13 -8.92
CA ARG A 112 14.50 -13.23 -9.77
C ARG A 112 13.97 -13.13 -11.19
N HIS A 113 12.68 -12.82 -11.36
CA HIS A 113 12.10 -12.58 -12.68
C HIS A 113 12.74 -11.36 -13.37
N MET A 114 13.09 -10.30 -12.63
CA MET A 114 13.83 -9.18 -13.21
C MET A 114 15.20 -9.62 -13.73
N ALA A 115 15.94 -10.41 -12.94
CA ALA A 115 17.23 -10.94 -13.38
C ALA A 115 17.11 -11.87 -14.59
N ASP A 116 16.01 -12.63 -14.70
CA ASP A 116 15.72 -13.48 -15.85
C ASP A 116 15.44 -12.66 -17.11
N VAL A 117 14.64 -11.59 -17.00
CA VAL A 117 14.34 -10.68 -18.11
C VAL A 117 15.60 -9.93 -18.55
N ASP A 118 16.37 -9.37 -17.61
CA ASP A 118 17.65 -8.69 -17.87
C ASP A 118 18.64 -9.62 -18.58
N SER A 119 18.83 -10.83 -18.07
CA SER A 119 19.69 -11.86 -18.67
C SER A 119 19.30 -12.16 -20.12
N ARG A 120 18.00 -12.33 -20.40
CA ARG A 120 17.51 -12.60 -21.75
C ARG A 120 17.71 -11.42 -22.69
N LEU A 121 17.37 -10.21 -22.25
CA LEU A 121 17.47 -9.00 -23.07
C LEU A 121 18.92 -8.62 -23.37
N MET A 122 19.83 -8.78 -22.40
CA MET A 122 21.27 -8.57 -22.59
C MET A 122 21.91 -9.66 -23.47
N GLY A 123 21.31 -10.85 -23.48
CA GLY A 123 21.77 -12.01 -24.21
C GLY A 123 21.39 -12.05 -25.69
N ASN A 124 21.24 -10.89 -26.33
CA ASN A 124 20.89 -10.69 -27.76
C ASN A 124 19.71 -11.52 -28.32
N GLY A 125 18.87 -12.09 -27.45
CA GLY A 125 17.76 -12.98 -27.82
C GLY A 125 18.16 -14.43 -28.13
N PHE A 126 19.44 -14.75 -28.38
CA PHE A 126 19.88 -16.11 -28.74
C PHE A 126 20.56 -16.86 -27.59
N GLN A 127 21.32 -16.16 -26.73
CA GLN A 127 22.01 -16.77 -25.59
C GLN A 127 21.93 -15.87 -24.36
N PRO A 128 21.21 -16.27 -23.28
CA PRO A 128 21.06 -15.43 -22.10
C PRO A 128 22.42 -15.03 -21.50
N ALA A 129 22.57 -13.75 -21.16
CA ALA A 129 23.71 -13.26 -20.41
C ALA A 129 23.70 -13.80 -18.96
N PRO A 130 24.82 -13.77 -18.22
CA PRO A 130 24.82 -14.13 -16.80
C PRO A 130 23.80 -13.30 -16.00
N LYS A 131 23.04 -13.96 -15.11
CA LYS A 131 22.02 -13.29 -14.30
C LYS A 131 22.66 -12.33 -13.31
N ARG A 132 22.07 -11.12 -13.22
CA ARG A 132 22.42 -10.17 -12.16
C ARG A 132 22.13 -10.75 -10.77
N CYS A 133 23.04 -10.52 -9.83
CA CYS A 133 22.80 -10.87 -8.42
C CYS A 133 21.74 -9.94 -7.82
N VAL A 134 20.71 -10.52 -7.21
CA VAL A 134 19.56 -9.77 -6.66
C VAL A 134 19.57 -9.65 -5.14
N LEU A 135 20.54 -10.26 -4.45
CA LEU A 135 20.56 -10.33 -2.98
C LEU A 135 20.53 -8.95 -2.31
N GLY A 136 21.23 -7.97 -2.88
CA GLY A 136 21.23 -6.60 -2.37
C GLY A 136 19.87 -5.92 -2.50
N HIS A 137 19.14 -6.15 -3.59
CA HIS A 137 17.80 -5.61 -3.80
C HIS A 137 16.77 -6.27 -2.87
N VAL A 138 16.85 -7.60 -2.73
CA VAL A 138 16.00 -8.37 -1.82
C VAL A 138 16.21 -7.90 -0.38
N SER A 139 17.44 -7.91 0.11
CA SER A 139 17.77 -7.55 1.49
C SER A 139 17.34 -6.12 1.85
N ARG A 140 17.50 -5.16 0.91
CA ARG A 140 17.02 -3.79 1.08
C ARG A 140 15.50 -3.75 1.29
N MET A 141 14.74 -4.41 0.42
CA MET A 141 13.29 -4.40 0.50
C MET A 141 12.77 -5.17 1.73
N GLU A 142 13.40 -6.28 2.11
CA GLU A 142 13.07 -7.01 3.34
C GLU A 142 13.24 -6.14 4.60
N LYS A 143 14.25 -5.27 4.63
CA LYS A 143 14.45 -4.31 5.72
C LYS A 143 13.33 -3.29 5.79
N ILE A 144 12.88 -2.77 4.64
CA ILE A 144 11.74 -1.84 4.54
C ILE A 144 10.46 -2.51 5.07
N ILE A 145 10.15 -3.72 4.58
CA ILE A 145 8.98 -4.48 5.03
C ILE A 145 9.05 -4.75 6.53
N SER A 146 10.21 -5.14 7.05
CA SER A 146 10.37 -5.36 8.49
C SER A 146 10.06 -4.10 9.30
N GLY A 147 10.44 -2.92 8.80
CA GLY A 147 10.03 -1.64 9.37
C GLY A 147 8.51 -1.43 9.36
N HIS A 148 7.84 -1.71 8.24
CA HIS A 148 6.38 -1.64 8.14
C HIS A 148 5.68 -2.61 9.11
N THR A 149 6.16 -3.84 9.22
CA THR A 149 5.63 -4.83 10.17
C THR A 149 5.65 -4.30 11.62
N LEU A 150 6.76 -3.68 12.05
CA LEU A 150 6.88 -3.11 13.38
C LEU A 150 5.90 -1.94 13.62
N ILE A 151 5.69 -1.10 12.61
CA ILE A 151 4.74 0.02 12.69
C ILE A 151 3.31 -0.52 12.86
N ILE A 152 2.92 -1.51 12.06
CA ILE A 152 1.59 -2.11 12.11
C ILE A 152 1.34 -2.81 13.45
N LYS A 153 2.32 -3.56 13.97
CA LYS A 153 2.25 -4.16 15.29
C LYS A 153 1.95 -3.11 16.37
N LYS A 154 2.78 -2.07 16.44
CA LYS A 154 2.62 -0.98 17.42
C LYS A 154 1.27 -0.26 17.29
N LYS A 155 0.78 -0.07 16.07
CA LYS A 155 -0.53 0.54 15.80
C LYS A 155 -1.64 -0.20 16.53
N TYR A 156 -1.73 -1.52 16.35
CA TYR A 156 -2.82 -2.31 16.94
C TYR A 156 -2.62 -2.61 18.44
N GLU A 157 -1.37 -2.70 18.92
CA GLU A 157 -1.09 -2.76 20.37
C GLU A 157 -1.56 -1.51 21.12
N ASN A 158 -1.48 -0.33 20.50
CA ASN A 158 -1.95 0.91 21.13
C ASN A 158 -3.48 1.01 21.12
N ILE A 159 -4.13 0.48 20.08
CA ILE A 159 -5.60 0.45 19.99
C ILE A 159 -6.17 -0.45 21.10
N SER A 160 -5.60 -1.63 21.33
CA SER A 160 -6.06 -2.54 22.39
C SER A 160 -5.88 -1.96 23.80
N LYS A 161 -4.77 -1.26 24.06
CA LYS A 161 -4.54 -0.56 25.35
C LYS A 161 -5.55 0.56 25.60
N THR A 162 -5.92 1.31 24.56
CA THR A 162 -6.87 2.42 24.67
C THR A 162 -8.28 1.91 25.01
N GLN A 163 -8.71 0.80 24.41
CA GLN A 163 -9.97 0.12 24.72
C GLN A 163 -10.04 -0.37 26.17
N GLY A 164 -8.91 -0.87 26.71
CA GLY A 164 -8.82 -1.32 28.11
C GLY A 164 -8.87 -0.19 29.14
N SER A 165 -8.33 0.99 28.82
CA SER A 165 -8.29 2.13 29.75
C SER A 165 -9.62 2.87 29.87
N SER A 166 -10.50 2.78 28.87
CA SER A 166 -11.85 3.39 28.89
C SER A 166 -12.89 2.60 29.70
N ASN A 167 -12.56 1.40 30.19
CA ASN A 167 -13.45 0.56 30.98
C ASN A 167 -13.23 0.66 32.51
N VAL A 168 -12.47 1.64 32.99
CA VAL A 168 -12.41 1.93 34.43
C VAL A 168 -13.74 2.56 34.85
N THR A 169 -14.54 1.75 35.53
CA THR A 169 -15.83 2.08 36.11
C THR A 169 -15.74 3.28 37.03
N ASN A 170 -16.53 4.33 36.75
CA ASN A 170 -16.93 5.31 37.74
C ASN A 170 -17.85 4.62 38.76
N ASN A 171 -17.26 3.91 39.71
CA ASN A 171 -17.98 3.36 40.85
C ASN A 171 -17.81 4.31 42.05
N PHE A 172 -18.42 5.48 41.97
CA PHE A 172 -18.60 6.36 43.13
C PHE A 172 -19.91 5.97 43.82
N ASN A 173 -19.86 4.91 44.63
CA ASN A 173 -20.84 4.68 45.69
C ASN A 173 -20.13 4.91 47.03
N ALA A 174 -19.95 6.18 47.37
CA ALA A 174 -19.71 6.61 48.74
C ALA A 174 -21.01 7.20 49.28
N PRO A 175 -21.45 6.86 50.50
CA PRO A 175 -22.64 7.47 51.08
C PRO A 175 -22.40 8.96 51.30
N ILE A 176 -23.27 9.80 50.74
CA ILE A 176 -23.24 11.25 50.92
C ILE A 176 -23.82 11.56 52.30
N GLU A 177 -22.96 11.96 53.24
CA GLU A 177 -23.38 12.68 54.43
C GLU A 177 -23.70 14.13 54.02
N ASN A 178 -24.94 14.54 54.26
CA ASN A 178 -25.48 15.83 53.85
C ASN A 178 -24.77 16.98 54.58
N VAL A 179 -24.15 17.90 53.83
CA VAL A 179 -23.91 19.28 54.31
C VAL A 179 -24.33 20.27 53.22
N GLN A 180 -25.13 21.25 53.65
CA GLN A 180 -25.95 22.16 52.86
C GLN A 180 -25.20 23.14 51.93
N ALA A 181 -25.73 23.24 50.72
CA ALA A 181 -26.14 24.44 49.97
C ALA A 181 -25.31 25.74 50.04
N GLY A 182 -24.75 26.13 48.89
CA GLY A 182 -24.39 27.49 48.51
C GLY A 182 -24.37 27.63 46.99
N ASN A 183 -25.35 28.35 46.45
CA ASN A 183 -25.69 28.45 45.03
C ASN A 183 -24.77 29.44 44.27
N ASN A 184 -24.31 29.08 43.05
CA ASN A 184 -24.51 29.82 41.79
C ASN A 184 -23.52 29.42 40.68
N ASN A 185 -24.08 29.14 39.51
CA ASN A 185 -23.48 28.67 38.27
C ASN A 185 -22.41 29.61 37.66
N SER A 186 -21.34 29.03 37.12
CA SER A 186 -20.88 29.41 35.77
C SER A 186 -20.24 28.20 35.05
N LEU A 187 -20.99 27.67 34.09
CA LEU A 187 -20.48 26.79 33.03
C LEU A 187 -19.58 27.64 32.13
N ILE A 188 -18.26 27.45 32.21
CA ILE A 188 -17.34 27.93 31.19
C ILE A 188 -16.74 26.73 30.47
N ASN A 189 -17.28 26.56 29.27
CA ASN A 189 -16.87 25.71 28.17
C ASN A 189 -15.35 25.68 28.00
N VAL A 190 -14.71 24.57 28.38
CA VAL A 190 -13.34 24.27 27.96
C VAL A 190 -13.42 23.89 26.48
N LYS A 191 -13.17 24.87 25.62
CA LYS A 191 -12.90 24.67 24.20
C LYS A 191 -11.70 23.73 24.09
N SER A 192 -11.95 22.44 23.87
CA SER A 192 -10.90 21.50 23.50
C SER A 192 -10.40 21.92 22.13
N SER A 193 -9.18 22.46 22.11
CA SER A 193 -8.48 22.68 20.86
C SER A 193 -8.19 21.29 20.28
N SER A 194 -8.97 20.92 19.26
CA SER A 194 -8.77 19.72 18.45
C SER A 194 -7.37 19.78 17.84
N SER A 195 -6.40 19.13 18.48
CA SER A 195 -5.14 18.78 17.85
C SER A 195 -5.47 17.71 16.81
N LYS A 196 -5.49 18.10 15.54
CA LYS A 196 -5.70 17.17 14.43
C LYS A 196 -4.66 16.05 14.54
N SER A 197 -5.13 14.80 14.62
CA SER A 197 -4.25 13.64 14.65
C SER A 197 -3.49 13.52 13.33
N LEU A 198 -2.29 12.95 13.37
CA LEU A 198 -1.47 12.68 12.17
C LEU A 198 -2.24 11.89 11.09
N GLY A 199 -3.24 11.11 11.50
CA GLY A 199 -4.14 10.39 10.59
C GLY A 199 -5.05 11.31 9.79
N GLN A 200 -5.48 12.45 10.35
CA GLN A 200 -6.30 13.43 9.64
C GLN A 200 -5.47 14.15 8.55
N TRP A 201 -4.21 14.46 8.82
CA TRP A 201 -3.29 15.08 7.85
C TRP A 201 -2.97 14.14 6.66
N LEU A 202 -2.83 12.84 6.90
CA LEU A 202 -2.60 11.86 5.83
C LEU A 202 -3.84 11.67 4.95
N MET A 203 -5.04 11.68 5.53
CA MET A 203 -6.29 11.57 4.77
C MET A 203 -6.54 12.83 3.92
N ASP A 204 -6.25 14.03 4.44
CA ASP A 204 -6.40 15.28 3.69
C ASP A 204 -5.46 15.32 2.45
N ASN A 205 -4.26 14.73 2.54
CA ASN A 205 -3.33 14.61 1.41
C ASN A 205 -3.69 13.49 0.41
N ILE A 206 -4.37 12.42 0.83
CA ILE A 206 -4.84 11.36 -0.08
C ILE A 206 -6.08 11.82 -0.86
N VAL A 207 -7.00 12.54 -0.20
CA VAL A 207 -8.21 13.07 -0.86
C VAL A 207 -7.84 14.17 -1.88
N SER A 208 -6.82 14.97 -1.61
CA SER A 208 -6.32 15.97 -2.57
C SER A 208 -5.77 15.35 -3.86
N VAL A 209 -5.19 14.14 -3.82
CA VAL A 209 -4.62 13.49 -5.02
C VAL A 209 -5.69 12.76 -5.84
N VAL A 210 -6.78 12.32 -5.20
CA VAL A 210 -7.90 11.63 -5.89
C VAL A 210 -8.88 12.61 -6.54
N LEU A 211 -8.94 13.88 -6.11
CA LEU A 211 -9.85 14.89 -6.67
C LEU A 211 -9.24 15.85 -7.71
N THR A 212 -7.92 15.84 -7.95
CA THR A 212 -7.29 16.63 -9.02
C THR A 212 -6.92 15.82 -10.27
N GLY A 213 -7.33 14.56 -10.36
CA GLY A 213 -6.86 13.63 -11.39
C GLY A 213 -7.88 13.15 -12.42
N VAL A 214 -9.11 13.66 -12.46
CA VAL A 214 -10.09 13.31 -13.50
C VAL A 214 -10.96 14.50 -13.88
N VAL A 215 -10.42 15.43 -14.66
CA VAL A 215 -11.22 16.18 -15.66
C VAL A 215 -10.29 16.57 -16.82
N SER A 216 -10.16 15.71 -17.83
CA SER A 216 -10.19 16.20 -19.22
C SER A 216 -10.30 15.04 -20.20
N GLY A 217 -11.37 15.04 -20.99
CA GLY A 217 -11.51 14.22 -22.19
C GLY A 217 -12.51 13.09 -22.06
N LEU A 218 -13.70 13.31 -22.65
CA LEU A 218 -14.76 12.35 -23.00
C LEU A 218 -15.90 12.17 -21.97
N LEU A 219 -16.84 13.12 -21.98
CA LEU A 219 -18.29 12.84 -22.00
C LEU A 219 -19.10 14.16 -21.98
N VAL A 220 -19.29 14.77 -23.16
CA VAL A 220 -20.45 15.63 -23.41
C VAL A 220 -20.96 15.31 -24.79
N LEU A 221 -21.98 14.46 -24.84
CA LEU A 221 -23.09 14.52 -25.76
C LEU A 221 -24.01 13.40 -25.31
N TRP A 222 -25.07 13.76 -24.58
CA TRP A 222 -26.44 13.29 -24.78
C TRP A 222 -27.28 13.85 -23.62
N LEU A 223 -28.44 14.41 -23.99
CA LEU A 223 -29.55 14.88 -23.14
C LEU A 223 -29.60 16.37 -22.77
N ALA A 224 -29.85 17.18 -23.80
CA ALA A 224 -30.87 18.23 -23.75
C ALA A 224 -31.66 18.12 -25.07
N GLY A 225 -32.97 18.18 -25.17
CA GLY A 225 -34.04 18.40 -24.22
C GLY A 225 -35.30 18.36 -25.07
N TRP A 226 -36.28 17.56 -24.66
CA TRP A 226 -37.54 17.37 -25.35
C TRP A 226 -38.53 18.42 -24.85
N LEU A 227 -38.71 19.49 -25.62
CA LEU A 227 -39.80 20.49 -25.65
C LEU A 227 -39.59 21.20 -27.00
N GLY A 228 -40.44 21.25 -28.03
CA GLY A 228 -41.88 21.13 -28.23
C GLY A 228 -42.24 22.17 -29.31
N PHE A 229 -43.21 21.87 -30.20
CA PHE A 229 -43.76 22.72 -31.29
C PHE A 229 -42.83 22.95 -32.51
N GLY A 230 -43.24 22.90 -33.78
CA GLY A 230 -44.55 22.89 -34.45
C GLY A 230 -44.36 23.61 -35.79
N GLY A 231 -44.90 23.06 -36.90
CA GLY A 231 -44.84 23.66 -38.24
C GLY A 231 -44.27 22.74 -39.31
#